data_AF-K1YQE5-F1
#
_entry.id   AF-K1YQE5-F1
#
_cell.length_a   1.000
_cell.length_b   1.000
_cell.length_c   1.000
_cell.angle_alpha   90.00
_cell.angle_beta   90.00
_cell.angle_gamma   90.00
#
_symmetry.space_group_name_H-M   'P 1'
#
loop_
_entity.id
_entity.type
_entity.pdbx_description
1 polymer ?
#
loop_
_entity_poly.entity_id
_entity_poly.type
_entity_poly.pdbx_seq_one_letter_code
_entity_poly.pdbx_strand_id
1 'polypeptide(L)'
;MSSLYEKITYVFDPLHHRWEHEKMHRKISIILVLFFLLSLICIELNRRHLLPGSLESFVPGNHFFAVQAAFTVVLILEVISLVFTIPCSFSRSVGKQFEILSLILMRNAFKELATFPEPISFAGNEQAVLHILSDGFGALLIFASLGYYYIIQARTSDEKMQSTDLYSFVAAKKGIALILLAVFAGMGLHSVVATVTNTPTTAPDTDFLHGFYTLLILTDILIVLISQCFQPSFYAVFRNSGYALSTLIIRLALAAPPFYNVLLGFAAALFAISLTYVSRTLFAKKTATK
;
A
#
# COMPACT_ATOMS: atom_id res chain seq x y z
N MET A 1 27.05 -19.40 1.13
CA MET A 1 26.09 -18.26 1.13
C MET A 1 25.13 -18.28 -0.08
N SER A 2 25.51 -18.84 -1.23
CA SER A 2 24.61 -18.99 -2.41
C SER A 2 23.34 -19.81 -2.16
N SER A 3 23.42 -20.94 -1.44
CA SER A 3 22.26 -21.83 -1.24
C SER A 3 21.08 -21.20 -0.47
N LEU A 4 21.33 -20.28 0.48
CA LEU A 4 20.27 -19.55 1.19
C LEU A 4 19.59 -18.52 0.28
N TYR A 5 20.38 -17.76 -0.48
CA TYR A 5 19.88 -16.78 -1.45
C TYR A 5 19.10 -17.44 -2.59
N GLU A 6 19.55 -18.61 -3.06
CA GLU A 6 18.83 -19.43 -4.04
C GLU A 6 17.51 -19.94 -3.49
N LYS A 7 17.46 -20.46 -2.25
CA LYS A 7 16.21 -20.90 -1.62
C LYS A 7 15.21 -19.76 -1.45
N ILE A 8 15.66 -18.60 -1.01
CA ILE A 8 14.82 -17.39 -0.88
C ILE A 8 14.25 -17.00 -2.25
N THR A 9 15.09 -16.98 -3.27
CA THR A 9 14.70 -16.65 -4.64
C THR A 9 13.71 -17.67 -5.21
N TYR A 10 13.94 -18.96 -4.95
CA TYR A 10 13.09 -20.06 -5.37
C TYR A 10 11.70 -20.05 -4.73
N VAL A 11 11.55 -19.51 -3.52
CA VAL A 11 10.24 -19.34 -2.87
C VAL A 11 9.56 -18.06 -3.37
N PHE A 12 10.30 -16.96 -3.46
CA PHE A 12 9.75 -15.65 -3.82
C PHE A 12 9.29 -15.59 -5.29
N ASP A 13 10.09 -16.07 -6.23
CA ASP A 13 9.84 -15.87 -7.67
C ASP A 13 8.55 -16.58 -8.16
N PRO A 14 8.24 -17.83 -7.77
CA PRO A 14 6.99 -18.48 -8.13
C PRO A 14 5.76 -17.84 -7.47
N LEU A 15 5.89 -17.37 -6.22
CA LEU A 15 4.81 -16.66 -5.51
C LEU A 15 4.49 -15.35 -6.22
N HIS A 16 5.53 -14.57 -6.53
CA HIS A 16 5.40 -13.31 -7.24
C HIS A 16 4.84 -13.51 -8.65
N HIS A 17 5.35 -14.49 -9.41
CA HIS A 17 4.88 -14.79 -10.76
C HIS A 17 3.42 -15.23 -10.78
N ARG A 18 2.98 -16.06 -9.81
CA ARG A 18 1.56 -16.42 -9.68
C ARG A 18 0.71 -15.21 -9.37
N TRP A 19 1.18 -14.31 -8.49
CA TRP A 19 0.45 -13.11 -8.09
C TRP A 19 0.23 -12.14 -9.26
N GLU A 20 1.27 -11.87 -10.07
CA GLU A 20 1.18 -10.95 -11.22
C GLU A 20 0.44 -11.55 -12.43
N HIS A 21 0.13 -12.84 -12.43
CA HIS A 21 -0.53 -13.45 -13.58
C HIS A 21 -1.95 -12.90 -13.77
N GLU A 22 -2.28 -12.42 -14.98
CA GLU A 22 -3.60 -11.85 -15.33
C GLU A 22 -4.80 -12.73 -14.90
N LYS A 23 -4.63 -14.05 -14.92
CA LYS A 23 -5.64 -15.01 -14.48
C LYS A 23 -5.93 -14.91 -12.98
N MET A 24 -4.92 -14.61 -12.16
CA MET A 24 -5.06 -14.37 -10.72
C MET A 24 -5.81 -13.06 -10.48
N HIS A 25 -5.42 -11.98 -11.15
CA HIS A 25 -6.12 -10.69 -11.07
C HIS A 25 -7.61 -10.83 -11.41
N ARG A 26 -7.95 -11.49 -12.52
CA ARG A 26 -9.35 -11.72 -12.90
C ARG A 26 -10.12 -12.53 -11.85
N LYS A 27 -9.51 -13.57 -11.27
CA LYS A 27 -10.14 -14.37 -10.20
C LYS A 27 -10.40 -13.52 -8.96
N ILE A 28 -9.41 -12.73 -8.55
CA ILE A 28 -9.51 -11.82 -7.41
C ILE A 28 -10.64 -10.81 -7.63
N SER A 29 -10.73 -10.19 -8.81
CA SER A 29 -11.81 -9.25 -9.14
C SER A 29 -13.19 -9.91 -9.08
N ILE A 30 -13.35 -11.13 -9.61
CA ILE A 30 -14.63 -11.86 -9.53
C ILE A 30 -15.00 -12.17 -8.08
N ILE A 31 -14.04 -12.65 -7.29
CA ILE A 31 -14.25 -12.93 -5.86
C ILE A 31 -14.68 -11.66 -5.13
N LEU A 32 -14.07 -10.52 -5.45
CA LEU A 32 -14.41 -9.23 -4.84
C LEU A 32 -15.85 -8.79 -5.18
N VAL A 33 -16.27 -8.94 -6.44
CA VAL A 33 -17.65 -8.65 -6.86
C VAL A 33 -18.64 -9.57 -6.14
N LEU A 34 -18.37 -10.87 -6.08
CA LEU A 34 -19.21 -11.82 -5.36
C LEU A 34 -19.28 -11.50 -3.87
N PHE A 35 -18.15 -11.14 -3.26
CA PHE A 35 -18.08 -10.71 -1.87
C PHE A 35 -18.96 -9.47 -1.64
N PHE A 36 -18.84 -8.45 -2.47
CA PHE A 36 -19.66 -7.23 -2.37
C PHE A 36 -21.17 -7.52 -2.51
N LEU A 37 -21.57 -8.32 -3.50
CA LEU A 37 -22.97 -8.70 -3.70
C LEU A 37 -23.51 -9.51 -2.52
N LEU A 38 -22.71 -10.45 -1.99
CA LEU A 38 -23.08 -11.24 -0.82
C LEU A 38 -23.23 -10.35 0.42
N SER A 39 -22.31 -9.39 0.63
CA SER A 39 -22.41 -8.42 1.72
C SER A 39 -23.69 -7.60 1.63
N LEU A 40 -24.08 -7.12 0.44
CA LEU A 40 -25.35 -6.40 0.25
C LEU A 40 -26.57 -7.27 0.58
N ILE A 41 -26.58 -8.52 0.10
CA ILE A 41 -27.68 -9.46 0.40
C ILE A 41 -27.78 -9.72 1.90
N CYS A 42 -26.64 -9.94 2.58
CA CYS A 42 -26.62 -10.14 4.03
C CYS A 42 -27.15 -8.91 4.78
N ILE A 43 -26.75 -7.70 4.39
CA ILE A 43 -27.22 -6.45 5.01
C ILE A 43 -28.74 -6.28 4.82
N GLU A 44 -29.25 -6.54 3.62
CA GLU A 44 -30.68 -6.44 3.32
C GLU A 44 -31.50 -7.49 4.10
N LEU A 45 -30.98 -8.71 4.24
CA LEU A 45 -31.60 -9.75 5.08
C LEU A 45 -31.60 -9.35 6.57
N ASN A 46 -30.53 -8.71 7.04
CA ASN A 46 -30.47 -8.21 8.42
C ASN A 46 -31.51 -7.12 8.67
N ARG A 47 -31.62 -6.18 7.73
CA ARG A 47 -32.59 -5.09 7.80
C ARG A 47 -34.05 -5.57 7.81
N ARG A 48 -34.31 -6.76 7.26
CA ARG A 48 -35.62 -7.42 7.29
C ARG A 48 -35.83 -8.33 8.49
N HIS A 49 -34.88 -8.40 9.44
CA HIS A 49 -34.89 -9.31 10.59
C HIS A 49 -35.04 -10.80 10.22
N LEU A 50 -34.54 -11.18 9.03
CA LEU A 50 -34.60 -12.56 8.53
C LEU A 50 -33.36 -13.39 8.90
N LEU A 51 -32.39 -12.80 9.60
CA LEU A 51 -31.17 -13.49 10.04
C LEU A 51 -31.36 -14.15 11.41
N PRO A 52 -30.73 -15.32 11.65
CA PRO A 52 -30.67 -15.90 13.00
C PRO A 52 -30.03 -14.92 13.98
N GLY A 53 -30.50 -14.85 15.22
CA GLY A 53 -30.06 -13.86 16.22
C GLY A 53 -28.55 -13.85 16.54
N SER A 54 -27.80 -14.90 16.19
CA SER A 54 -26.33 -14.95 16.28
C SER A 54 -25.60 -14.23 15.14
N LEU A 55 -26.25 -14.02 13.99
CA LEU A 55 -25.72 -13.30 12.82
C LEU A 55 -26.18 -11.84 12.78
N GLU A 56 -27.28 -11.51 13.47
CA GLU A 56 -27.85 -10.16 13.54
C GLU A 56 -26.86 -9.12 14.11
N SER A 57 -26.00 -9.55 15.05
CA SER A 57 -24.97 -8.71 15.69
C SER A 57 -23.71 -8.50 14.84
N PHE A 58 -23.45 -9.37 13.86
CA PHE A 58 -22.24 -9.30 13.02
C PHE A 58 -22.44 -8.52 11.72
N VAL A 59 -23.69 -8.37 11.26
CA VAL A 59 -23.99 -7.72 9.99
C VAL A 59 -24.49 -6.30 10.24
N PRO A 60 -23.83 -5.24 9.75
CA PRO A 60 -24.33 -3.87 9.92
C PRO A 60 -25.63 -3.63 9.13
N GLY A 61 -26.45 -2.69 9.56
CA GLY A 61 -27.72 -2.36 8.90
C GLY A 61 -27.62 -1.37 7.72
N ASN A 62 -26.43 -0.85 7.43
CA ASN A 62 -26.19 0.20 6.42
C ASN A 62 -25.55 -0.39 5.16
N HIS A 63 -26.13 -0.14 3.98
CA HIS A 63 -25.64 -0.64 2.69
C HIS A 63 -24.22 -0.15 2.37
N PHE A 64 -23.87 1.06 2.82
CA PHE A 64 -22.55 1.63 2.59
C PHE A 64 -21.44 0.87 3.32
N PHE A 65 -21.77 0.05 4.33
CA PHE A 65 -20.79 -0.83 4.95
C PHE A 65 -20.24 -1.89 3.98
N ALA A 66 -21.07 -2.41 3.06
CA ALA A 66 -20.58 -3.34 2.04
C ALA A 66 -19.50 -2.71 1.15
N VAL A 67 -19.66 -1.42 0.83
CA VAL A 67 -18.67 -0.65 0.06
C VAL A 67 -17.36 -0.56 0.84
N GLN A 68 -17.43 -0.17 2.12
CA GLN A 68 -16.26 -0.11 3.00
C GLN A 68 -15.55 -1.48 3.10
N ALA A 69 -16.29 -2.57 3.27
CA ALA A 69 -15.74 -3.93 3.38
C ALA A 69 -15.02 -4.35 2.09
N ALA A 70 -15.63 -4.12 0.92
CA ALA A 70 -15.00 -4.42 -0.37
C ALA A 70 -13.68 -3.64 -0.54
N PHE A 71 -13.67 -2.35 -0.20
CA PHE A 71 -12.45 -1.56 -0.27
C PHE A 71 -11.37 -1.98 0.75
N THR A 72 -11.74 -2.46 1.93
CA THR A 72 -10.77 -3.04 2.88
C THR A 72 -10.10 -4.29 2.29
N VAL A 73 -10.85 -5.13 1.56
CA VAL A 73 -10.26 -6.29 0.85
C VAL A 73 -9.29 -5.81 -0.25
N VAL A 74 -9.68 -4.80 -1.04
CA VAL A 74 -8.78 -4.18 -2.04
C VAL A 74 -7.49 -3.67 -1.41
N LEU A 75 -7.59 -2.98 -0.26
CA LEU A 75 -6.44 -2.48 0.48
C LEU A 75 -5.48 -3.60 0.91
N ILE A 76 -6.01 -4.73 1.40
CA ILE A 76 -5.19 -5.89 1.77
C ILE A 76 -4.43 -6.42 0.53
N LEU A 77 -5.11 -6.52 -0.62
CA LEU A 77 -4.50 -6.97 -1.87
C LEU A 77 -3.40 -6.01 -2.34
N GLU A 78 -3.62 -4.70 -2.23
CA GLU A 78 -2.63 -3.67 -2.53
C GLU A 78 -1.42 -3.76 -1.62
N VAL A 79 -1.62 -3.98 -0.32
CA VAL A 79 -0.54 -4.19 0.64
C VAL A 79 0.29 -5.42 0.30
N ILE A 80 -0.34 -6.53 -0.09
CA ILE A 80 0.37 -7.72 -0.55
C ILE A 80 1.20 -7.40 -1.81
N SER A 81 0.60 -6.69 -2.78
CA SER A 81 1.32 -6.24 -3.99
C SER A 81 2.50 -5.33 -3.66
N LEU A 82 2.38 -4.50 -2.63
CA LEU A 82 3.45 -3.64 -2.15
C LEU A 82 4.63 -4.44 -1.60
N VAL A 83 4.35 -5.45 -0.77
CA VAL A 83 5.38 -6.35 -0.22
C VAL A 83 6.16 -7.02 -1.35
N PHE A 84 5.48 -7.45 -2.42
CA PHE A 84 6.13 -8.02 -3.60
C PHE A 84 6.91 -6.99 -4.43
N THR A 85 6.58 -5.71 -4.34
CA THR A 85 7.29 -4.64 -5.07
C THR A 85 8.52 -4.15 -4.31
N ILE A 86 8.60 -4.32 -2.99
CA ILE A 86 9.74 -3.88 -2.15
C ILE A 86 11.11 -4.36 -2.69
N PRO A 87 11.27 -5.61 -3.17
CA PRO A 87 12.53 -6.08 -3.73
C PRO A 87 12.91 -5.47 -5.09
N CYS A 88 11.96 -4.83 -5.77
CA CYS A 88 12.22 -4.12 -7.01
C CYS A 88 13.09 -2.86 -6.77
N SER A 89 13.41 -2.13 -7.84
CA SER A 89 14.19 -0.88 -7.70
C SER A 89 13.49 0.11 -6.78
N PHE A 90 14.26 0.86 -5.98
CA PHE A 90 13.73 1.85 -5.03
C PHE A 90 12.77 2.84 -5.69
N SER A 91 13.12 3.31 -6.88
CA SER A 91 12.30 4.25 -7.65
C SER A 91 10.99 3.63 -8.16
N ARG A 92 10.99 2.35 -8.55
CA ARG A 92 9.76 1.65 -8.97
C ARG A 92 8.85 1.36 -7.78
N SER A 93 9.42 1.01 -6.64
CA SER A 93 8.68 0.82 -5.38
C SER A 93 7.95 2.09 -4.95
N VAL A 94 8.62 3.25 -5.00
CA VAL A 94 8.00 4.56 -4.69
C VAL A 94 6.81 4.86 -5.61
N GLY A 95 6.92 4.64 -6.92
CA GLY A 95 5.81 4.83 -7.85
C GLY A 95 4.59 3.98 -7.50
N LYS A 96 4.80 2.68 -7.19
CA LYS A 96 3.73 1.80 -6.71
C LYS A 96 3.13 2.25 -5.38
N GLN A 97 3.93 2.83 -4.49
CA GLN A 97 3.40 3.37 -3.24
C GLN A 97 2.49 4.59 -3.45
N PHE A 98 2.75 5.43 -4.46
CA PHE A 98 1.82 6.50 -4.81
C PHE A 98 0.51 5.98 -5.42
N GLU A 99 0.55 4.91 -6.23
CA GLU A 99 -0.67 4.24 -6.70
C GLU A 99 -1.52 3.82 -5.51
N ILE A 100 -0.92 3.09 -4.56
CA ILE A 100 -1.60 2.60 -3.36
C ILE A 100 -2.10 3.76 -2.50
N LEU A 101 -1.30 4.80 -2.27
CA LEU A 101 -1.72 5.96 -1.50
C LEU A 101 -2.94 6.65 -2.12
N SER A 102 -2.96 6.82 -3.44
CA SER A 102 -4.11 7.41 -4.15
C SER A 102 -5.38 6.58 -4.01
N LEU A 103 -5.26 5.25 -4.09
CA LEU A 103 -6.39 4.32 -3.91
C LEU A 103 -6.88 4.30 -2.45
N ILE A 104 -5.98 4.40 -1.47
CA ILE A 104 -6.33 4.50 -0.05
C ILE A 104 -7.09 5.78 0.26
N LEU A 105 -6.67 6.92 -0.29
CA LEU A 105 -7.41 8.17 -0.11
C LEU A 105 -8.79 8.08 -0.74
N MET A 106 -8.89 7.55 -1.97
CA MET A 106 -10.18 7.31 -2.62
C MET A 106 -11.09 6.42 -1.75
N ARG A 107 -10.52 5.37 -1.16
CA ARG A 107 -11.19 4.49 -0.22
C ARG A 107 -11.67 5.21 1.04
N ASN A 108 -10.85 6.09 1.61
CA ASN A 108 -11.20 6.82 2.83
C ASN A 108 -12.39 7.75 2.59
N ALA A 109 -12.48 8.36 1.40
CA ALA A 109 -13.66 9.10 0.99
C ALA A 109 -14.93 8.20 1.00
N PHE A 110 -14.86 6.98 0.47
CA PHE A 110 -15.99 6.05 0.54
C PHE A 110 -16.28 5.53 1.97
N LYS A 111 -15.26 5.42 2.83
CA LYS A 111 -15.45 5.05 4.24
C LYS A 111 -16.22 6.15 4.99
N GLU A 112 -15.88 7.42 4.78
CA GLU A 112 -16.61 8.53 5.36
C GLU A 112 -18.05 8.60 4.84
N LEU A 113 -18.34 8.10 3.63
CA LEU A 113 -19.71 7.94 3.15
C LEU A 113 -20.49 6.88 3.96
N ALA A 114 -19.83 5.86 4.49
CA ALA A 114 -20.49 4.78 5.24
C ALA A 114 -21.01 5.18 6.62
N THR A 115 -20.60 6.34 7.14
CA THR A 115 -21.13 6.90 8.38
C THR A 115 -22.41 7.71 8.16
N PHE A 116 -22.80 7.98 6.91
CA PHE A 116 -24.03 8.71 6.62
C PHE A 116 -25.27 7.90 7.01
N PRO A 117 -26.29 8.55 7.61
CA PRO A 117 -27.58 7.94 7.84
C PRO A 117 -28.31 7.70 6.51
N GLU A 118 -29.13 6.65 6.45
CA GLU A 118 -30.10 6.44 5.38
C GLU A 118 -31.46 7.02 5.84
N PRO A 119 -32.07 8.02 5.15
CA PRO A 119 -31.66 8.68 3.90
C PRO A 119 -30.60 9.78 4.06
N ILE A 120 -29.81 10.02 3.00
CA ILE A 120 -28.67 10.95 2.99
C ILE A 120 -29.15 12.38 3.31
N SER A 121 -28.63 12.95 4.40
CA SER A 121 -28.81 14.36 4.75
C SER A 121 -27.46 15.07 4.79
N PHE A 122 -27.40 16.24 4.14
CA PHE A 122 -26.25 17.15 4.21
C PHE A 122 -26.18 17.87 5.57
N ALA A 123 -27.33 18.33 6.07
CA ALA A 123 -27.42 19.02 7.35
C ALA A 123 -27.04 18.05 8.48
N GLY A 124 -25.99 18.40 9.24
CA GLY A 124 -25.44 17.58 10.33
C GLY A 124 -24.22 16.73 9.96
N ASN A 125 -23.85 16.61 8.67
CA ASN A 125 -22.71 15.80 8.20
C ASN A 125 -21.63 16.60 7.45
N GLU A 126 -21.60 17.92 7.63
CA GLU A 126 -20.70 18.83 6.90
C GLU A 126 -19.23 18.43 7.00
N GLN A 127 -18.79 18.00 8.19
CA GLN A 127 -17.41 17.56 8.41
C GLN A 127 -17.07 16.29 7.62
N ALA A 128 -17.98 15.32 7.55
CA ALA A 128 -17.80 14.12 6.75
C ALA A 128 -17.73 14.46 5.25
N VAL A 129 -18.56 15.40 4.77
CA VAL A 129 -18.48 15.89 3.38
C VAL A 129 -17.11 16.53 3.09
N LEU A 130 -16.57 17.32 4.02
CA LEU A 130 -15.24 17.92 3.87
C LEU A 130 -14.12 16.87 3.84
N HIS A 131 -14.20 15.81 4.66
CA HIS A 131 -13.26 14.69 4.59
C HIS A 131 -13.34 13.97 3.24
N ILE A 132 -14.56 13.69 2.75
CA ILE A 132 -14.79 13.06 1.44
C ILE A 132 -14.16 13.90 0.32
N LEU A 133 -14.41 15.21 0.32
CA LEU A 133 -13.85 16.13 -0.66
C LEU A 133 -12.32 16.19 -0.57
N SER A 134 -11.77 16.33 0.64
CA SER A 134 -10.33 16.36 0.86
C SER A 134 -9.66 15.09 0.34
N ASP A 135 -10.14 13.92 0.76
CA ASP A 135 -9.56 12.64 0.37
C ASP A 135 -9.75 12.35 -1.12
N GLY A 136 -10.92 12.67 -1.70
CA GLY A 136 -11.20 12.51 -3.12
C GLY A 136 -10.33 13.40 -4.03
N PHE A 137 -10.26 14.71 -3.74
CA PHE A 137 -9.39 15.63 -4.48
C PHE A 137 -7.91 15.34 -4.21
N GLY A 138 -7.57 14.94 -2.99
CA GLY A 138 -6.23 14.52 -2.60
C GLY A 138 -5.76 13.29 -3.38
N ALA A 139 -6.62 12.28 -3.53
CA ALA A 139 -6.36 11.10 -4.36
C ALA A 139 -6.06 11.50 -5.81
N LEU A 140 -6.89 12.36 -6.40
CA LEU A 140 -6.70 12.86 -7.77
C LEU A 140 -5.37 13.62 -7.92
N LEU A 141 -5.03 14.46 -6.94
CA LEU A 141 -3.81 15.26 -6.95
C LEU A 141 -2.56 14.39 -6.83
N ILE A 142 -2.57 13.36 -5.97
CA ILE A 142 -1.48 12.38 -5.88
C ILE A 142 -1.38 11.57 -7.17
N PHE A 143 -2.52 11.15 -7.74
CA PHE A 143 -2.56 10.43 -9.01
C PHE A 143 -1.99 11.24 -10.18
N ALA A 144 -2.31 12.54 -10.26
CA ALA A 144 -1.71 13.45 -11.24
C ALA A 144 -0.19 13.59 -11.04
N SER A 145 0.24 13.73 -9.79
CA SER A 145 1.67 13.80 -9.42
C SER A 145 2.41 12.52 -9.80
N LEU A 146 1.79 11.35 -9.62
CA LEU A 146 2.30 10.06 -10.06
C LEU A 146 2.47 9.99 -11.58
N GLY A 147 1.48 10.46 -12.34
CA GLY A 147 1.58 10.56 -13.79
C GLY A 147 2.81 11.36 -14.22
N TYR A 148 3.04 12.50 -13.58
CA TYR A 148 4.24 13.31 -13.81
C TYR A 148 5.53 12.62 -13.38
N TYR A 149 5.52 11.94 -12.23
CA TYR A 149 6.65 11.13 -11.76
C TYR A 149 7.05 10.06 -12.79
N TYR A 150 6.08 9.34 -13.36
CA TYR A 150 6.35 8.33 -14.39
C TYR A 150 6.88 8.92 -15.70
N ILE A 151 6.39 10.10 -16.13
CA ILE A 151 6.93 10.78 -17.31
C ILE A 151 8.43 11.09 -17.14
N ILE A 152 8.85 11.52 -15.94
CA ILE A 152 10.26 11.81 -15.64
C ILE A 152 11.06 10.51 -15.51
N GLN A 153 10.51 9.52 -14.80
CA GLN A 153 11.19 8.25 -14.52
C GLN A 153 11.41 7.42 -15.78
N ALA A 154 10.43 7.36 -16.70
CA ALA A 154 10.52 6.57 -17.94
C ALA A 154 11.73 6.95 -18.82
N ARG A 155 12.27 8.17 -18.66
CA ARG A 155 13.47 8.64 -19.36
C ARG A 155 14.79 8.28 -18.67
N THR A 156 14.76 7.50 -17.58
CA THR A 156 15.89 7.24 -16.68
C THR A 156 16.27 5.75 -16.62
N SER A 157 15.56 4.87 -17.33
CA SER A 157 15.79 3.43 -17.30
C SER A 157 17.00 3.00 -18.13
N ASP A 158 18.22 3.19 -17.62
CA ASP A 158 19.38 2.33 -17.93
C ASP A 158 20.60 2.72 -17.06
N GLU A 159 20.66 2.24 -15.82
CA GLU A 159 21.96 2.09 -15.12
C GLU A 159 22.13 0.61 -14.80
N LYS A 160 22.76 -0.11 -15.74
CA LYS A 160 23.13 -1.53 -15.62
C LYS A 160 24.18 -1.69 -14.52
N MET A 161 23.81 -2.41 -13.47
CA MET A 161 24.69 -2.77 -12.36
C MET A 161 25.35 -4.14 -12.67
N GLN A 162 26.57 -4.37 -12.17
CA GLN A 162 27.31 -5.63 -12.40
C GLN A 162 26.59 -6.83 -11.75
N SER A 163 26.56 -7.95 -12.49
CA SER A 163 25.64 -9.08 -12.32
C SER A 163 25.76 -9.88 -11.03
N THR A 164 26.94 -9.90 -10.39
CA THR A 164 27.20 -10.85 -9.28
C THR A 164 26.85 -10.27 -7.90
N ASP A 165 27.21 -9.01 -7.61
CA ASP A 165 26.80 -8.32 -6.38
C ASP A 165 25.32 -7.91 -6.39
N LEU A 166 24.76 -7.69 -7.59
CA LEU A 166 23.32 -7.54 -7.79
C LEU A 166 22.52 -8.72 -7.23
N TYR A 167 23.00 -9.95 -7.47
CA TYR A 167 22.25 -11.15 -7.10
C TYR A 167 22.08 -11.26 -5.58
N SER A 168 23.17 -11.10 -4.82
CA SER A 168 23.15 -11.14 -3.35
C SER A 168 22.31 -10.02 -2.75
N PHE A 169 22.38 -8.81 -3.33
CA PHE A 169 21.57 -7.67 -2.90
C PHE A 169 20.07 -7.88 -3.16
N VAL A 170 19.71 -8.33 -4.37
CA VAL A 170 18.32 -8.63 -4.74
C VAL A 170 17.77 -9.78 -3.89
N ALA A 171 18.55 -10.83 -3.66
CA ALA A 171 18.15 -11.95 -2.84
C ALA A 171 17.95 -11.56 -1.36
N ALA A 172 18.79 -10.65 -0.82
CA ALA A 172 18.58 -10.09 0.52
C ALA A 172 17.23 -9.35 0.63
N LYS A 173 16.89 -8.52 -0.37
CA LYS A 173 15.58 -7.84 -0.40
C LYS A 173 14.41 -8.81 -0.51
N LYS A 174 14.52 -9.85 -1.35
CA LYS A 174 13.51 -10.92 -1.48
C LYS A 174 13.28 -11.63 -0.14
N GLY A 175 14.35 -11.88 0.62
CA GLY A 175 14.27 -12.47 1.95
C GLY A 175 13.49 -11.61 2.94
N ILE A 176 13.76 -10.31 2.95
CA ILE A 176 13.03 -9.34 3.77
C ILE A 176 11.54 -9.31 3.39
N ALA A 177 11.22 -9.32 2.09
CA ALA A 177 9.84 -9.35 1.63
C ALA A 177 9.09 -10.63 2.05
N LEU A 178 9.75 -11.80 2.04
CA LEU A 178 9.16 -13.04 2.53
C LEU A 178 8.89 -13.00 4.04
N ILE A 179 9.83 -12.49 4.84
CA ILE A 179 9.62 -12.30 6.29
C ILE A 179 8.44 -11.36 6.53
N LEU A 180 8.40 -10.24 5.81
CA LEU A 180 7.34 -9.26 5.92
C LEU A 180 5.96 -9.84 5.54
N LEU A 181 5.90 -10.66 4.48
CA LEU A 181 4.69 -11.38 4.07
C LEU A 181 4.22 -12.37 5.15
N ALA A 182 5.15 -13.11 5.77
CA ALA A 182 4.84 -14.04 6.85
C ALA A 182 4.31 -13.32 8.09
N VAL A 183 4.93 -12.20 8.48
CA VAL A 183 4.47 -11.38 9.60
C VAL A 183 3.10 -10.76 9.29
N PHE A 184 2.89 -10.25 8.07
CA PHE A 184 1.58 -9.75 7.64
C PHE A 184 0.48 -10.81 7.75
N ALA A 185 0.75 -12.03 7.26
CA ALA A 185 -0.19 -13.14 7.35
C ALA A 185 -0.48 -13.54 8.80
N GLY A 186 0.54 -13.58 9.67
CA GLY A 186 0.37 -13.89 11.09
C GLY A 186 -0.45 -12.84 11.84
N MET A 187 -0.15 -11.57 11.64
CA MET A 187 -0.90 -10.44 12.22
C MET A 187 -2.35 -10.41 11.71
N GLY A 188 -2.57 -10.67 10.42
CA GLY A 188 -3.91 -10.76 9.84
C GLY A 188 -4.72 -11.94 10.41
N LEU A 189 -4.11 -13.12 10.55
CA LEU A 189 -4.75 -14.29 11.16
C LEU A 189 -5.13 -14.02 12.61
N HIS A 190 -4.25 -13.37 13.38
CA HIS A 190 -4.53 -12.96 14.76
C HIS A 190 -5.75 -12.02 14.84
N SER A 191 -5.84 -11.03 13.94
CA SER A 191 -7.00 -10.11 13.89
C SER A 191 -8.31 -10.84 13.55
N VAL A 192 -8.28 -11.79 12.61
CA VAL A 192 -9.45 -12.60 12.26
C VAL A 192 -9.89 -13.48 13.44
N VAL A 193 -8.95 -14.15 14.12
CA VAL A 193 -9.25 -14.99 15.29
C VAL A 193 -9.81 -14.16 16.45
N ALA A 194 -9.27 -12.97 16.71
CA ALA A 194 -9.79 -12.05 17.72
C ALA A 194 -11.24 -11.63 17.41
N THR A 195 -11.52 -11.28 16.15
CA THR A 195 -12.86 -10.90 15.68
C THR A 195 -13.87 -12.04 15.83
N VAL A 196 -13.47 -13.29 15.55
CA VAL A 196 -14.35 -14.47 15.69
C VAL A 196 -14.59 -14.86 17.15
N THR A 197 -13.62 -14.62 18.04
CA THR A 197 -13.69 -15.02 19.45
C THR A 197 -14.36 -13.98 20.37
N ASN A 198 -14.84 -12.85 19.83
CA ASN A 198 -15.46 -11.74 20.58
C ASN A 198 -14.58 -11.26 21.77
N THR A 199 -13.26 -11.35 21.63
CA THR A 199 -12.37 -10.73 22.61
C THR A 199 -12.46 -9.21 22.42
N PRO A 200 -12.68 -8.41 23.48
CA PRO A 200 -12.85 -6.97 23.35
C PRO A 200 -11.49 -6.31 23.06
N THR A 201 -11.03 -6.41 21.82
CA THR A 201 -10.00 -5.54 21.27
C THR A 201 -10.68 -4.37 20.59
N THR A 202 -10.31 -3.16 21.02
CA THR A 202 -10.68 -1.88 20.42
C THR A 202 -10.46 -1.95 18.89
N ALA A 203 -11.54 -1.88 18.10
CA ALA A 203 -11.54 -1.74 16.62
C ALA A 203 -10.54 -2.64 15.82
N PRO A 204 -10.95 -3.85 15.39
CA PRO A 204 -10.05 -4.87 14.79
C PRO A 204 -9.42 -4.50 13.43
N ASP A 205 -10.06 -3.63 12.63
CA ASP A 205 -9.60 -3.30 11.27
C ASP A 205 -8.47 -2.26 11.24
N THR A 206 -8.45 -1.34 12.21
CA THR A 206 -7.48 -0.24 12.22
C THR A 206 -6.16 -0.65 12.85
N ASP A 207 -6.17 -1.39 13.95
CA ASP A 207 -4.95 -1.68 14.70
C ASP A 207 -3.95 -2.57 13.95
N PHE A 208 -4.47 -3.57 13.22
CA PHE A 208 -3.63 -4.45 12.41
C PHE A 208 -2.86 -3.68 11.32
N LEU A 209 -3.57 -2.86 10.54
CA LEU A 209 -2.96 -2.12 9.43
C LEU A 209 -1.97 -1.06 9.91
N HIS A 210 -2.28 -0.35 11.01
CA HIS A 210 -1.37 0.63 11.59
C HIS A 210 -0.09 -0.03 12.14
N GLY A 211 -0.22 -1.18 12.83
CA GLY A 211 0.91 -1.98 13.25
C GLY A 211 1.78 -2.43 12.07
N PHE A 212 1.15 -2.87 10.99
CA PHE A 212 1.86 -3.26 9.77
C PHE A 212 2.55 -2.08 9.06
N TYR A 213 1.95 -0.88 9.04
CA TYR A 213 2.61 0.31 8.50
C TYR A 213 3.87 0.69 9.27
N THR A 214 3.87 0.52 10.60
CA THR A 214 5.06 0.72 11.42
C THR A 214 6.17 -0.27 11.03
N LEU A 215 5.81 -1.54 10.85
CA LEU A 215 6.76 -2.58 10.41
C LEU A 215 7.35 -2.26 9.02
N LEU A 216 6.55 -1.70 8.11
CA LEU A 216 7.01 -1.27 6.80
C LEU A 216 8.01 -0.11 6.87
N ILE A 217 7.81 0.86 7.77
CA ILE A 217 8.77 1.94 7.99
C ILE A 217 10.13 1.36 8.43
N LEU A 218 10.11 0.44 9.39
CA LEU A 218 11.34 -0.23 9.86
C LEU A 218 12.02 -1.02 8.73
N THR A 219 11.20 -1.67 7.89
CA THR A 219 11.68 -2.44 6.74
C THR A 219 12.33 -1.53 5.69
N ASP A 220 11.73 -0.38 5.38
CA ASP A 220 12.27 0.58 4.43
C ASP A 220 13.65 1.09 4.88
N ILE A 221 13.81 1.41 6.17
CA ILE A 221 15.09 1.81 6.77
C ILE A 221 16.10 0.65 6.70
N LEU A 222 15.69 -0.57 7.05
CA LEU A 222 16.56 -1.75 6.97
C LEU A 222 17.09 -1.97 5.54
N ILE A 223 16.24 -1.80 4.53
CA ILE A 223 16.63 -1.96 3.12
C ILE A 223 17.62 -0.87 2.70
N VAL A 224 17.49 0.36 3.20
CA VAL A 224 18.49 1.42 2.98
C VAL A 224 19.83 1.05 3.58
N LEU A 225 19.86 0.60 4.84
CA LEU A 225 21.09 0.21 5.53
C LEU A 225 21.79 -0.95 4.79
N ILE A 226 21.03 -1.95 4.36
CA ILE A 226 21.55 -3.05 3.54
C ILE A 226 22.06 -2.54 2.20
N SER A 227 21.35 -1.60 1.55
CA SER A 227 21.81 -1.02 0.28
C SER A 227 23.16 -0.32 0.40
N GLN A 228 23.48 0.28 1.55
CA GLN A 228 24.78 0.91 1.78
C GLN A 228 25.92 -0.12 1.85
N CYS A 229 25.65 -1.33 2.34
CA CYS A 229 26.63 -2.41 2.36
C CYS A 229 27.05 -2.87 0.95
N PHE A 230 26.15 -2.78 -0.04
CA PHE A 230 26.40 -3.24 -1.41
C PHE A 230 26.75 -2.12 -2.41
N GLN A 231 26.39 -0.86 -2.11
CA GLN A 231 26.68 0.30 -2.97
C GLN A 231 27.17 1.50 -2.16
N PRO A 232 28.45 1.55 -1.78
CA PRO A 232 29.00 2.61 -0.92
C PRO A 232 29.23 3.96 -1.63
N SER A 233 28.75 4.14 -2.87
CA SER A 233 28.85 5.43 -3.57
C SER A 233 27.89 6.44 -2.96
N PHE A 234 28.39 7.62 -2.58
CA PHE A 234 27.59 8.70 -2.00
C PHE A 234 26.35 9.03 -2.84
N TYR A 235 26.48 9.07 -4.18
CA TYR A 235 25.34 9.35 -5.07
C TYR A 235 24.25 8.28 -4.97
N ALA A 236 24.64 7.00 -5.00
CA ALA A 236 23.70 5.88 -4.90
C ALA A 236 23.03 5.84 -3.51
N VAL A 237 23.80 6.07 -2.45
CA VAL A 237 23.30 6.12 -1.07
C VAL A 237 22.31 7.27 -0.88
N PHE A 238 22.63 8.48 -1.37
CA PHE A 238 21.72 9.63 -1.25
C PHE A 238 20.43 9.41 -2.05
N ARG A 239 20.52 8.91 -3.28
CA ARG A 239 19.35 8.62 -4.12
C ARG A 239 18.46 7.54 -3.51
N ASN A 240 19.03 6.42 -3.06
CA ASN A 240 18.26 5.32 -2.47
C ASN A 240 17.67 5.71 -1.11
N SER A 241 18.44 6.40 -0.26
CA SER A 241 17.95 6.95 1.02
C SER A 241 16.84 7.97 0.81
N GLY A 242 16.96 8.83 -0.21
CA GLY A 242 15.91 9.78 -0.56
C GLY A 242 14.62 9.09 -1.00
N TYR A 243 14.69 8.05 -1.83
CA TYR A 243 13.50 7.27 -2.16
C TYR A 243 12.87 6.61 -0.91
N ALA A 244 13.67 6.08 0.00
CA ALA A 244 13.16 5.54 1.26
C ALA A 244 12.60 6.61 2.21
N LEU A 245 13.13 7.83 2.18
CA LEU A 245 12.52 8.96 2.90
C LEU A 245 11.15 9.29 2.31
N SER A 246 11.02 9.28 0.97
CA SER A 246 9.72 9.45 0.32
C SER A 246 8.73 8.37 0.74
N THR A 247 9.14 7.10 0.80
CA THR A 247 8.26 6.01 1.25
C THR A 247 7.88 6.18 2.72
N LEU A 248 8.81 6.62 3.58
CA LEU A 248 8.52 6.94 4.97
C LEU A 248 7.45 8.04 5.09
N ILE A 249 7.54 9.12 4.31
CA ILE A 249 6.50 10.18 4.31
C ILE A 249 5.16 9.62 3.83
N ILE A 250 5.14 8.72 2.83
CA ILE A 250 3.91 8.01 2.42
C ILE A 250 3.34 7.20 3.59
N ARG A 251 4.18 6.49 4.37
CA ARG A 251 3.70 5.74 5.55
C ARG A 251 3.11 6.65 6.62
N LEU A 252 3.73 7.80 6.86
CA LEU A 252 3.18 8.81 7.77
C LEU A 252 1.84 9.34 7.25
N ALA A 253 1.71 9.56 5.94
CA ALA A 253 0.45 9.96 5.32
C ALA A 253 -0.68 8.93 5.54
N LEU A 254 -0.36 7.63 5.53
CA LEU A 254 -1.33 6.56 5.77
C LEU A 254 -1.83 6.48 7.23
N ALA A 255 -1.02 6.92 8.19
CA ALA A 255 -1.37 6.95 9.61
C ALA A 255 -1.92 8.31 10.06
N ALA A 256 -1.85 9.33 9.20
CA ALA A 256 -2.28 10.68 9.53
C ALA A 256 -3.81 10.83 9.47
N PRO A 257 -4.39 11.73 10.28
CA PRO A 257 -5.80 12.06 10.17
C PRO A 257 -6.13 12.71 8.81
N PRO A 258 -7.44 12.80 8.47
CA PRO A 258 -7.90 13.50 7.27
C PRO A 258 -7.29 14.89 7.14
N PHE A 259 -7.17 15.38 5.90
CA PHE A 259 -6.43 16.59 5.50
C PHE A 259 -4.89 16.44 5.56
N TYR A 260 -4.35 15.95 6.68
CA TYR A 260 -2.90 15.79 6.85
C TYR A 260 -2.35 14.63 6.02
N ASN A 261 -3.13 13.55 5.89
CA ASN A 261 -2.85 12.44 4.98
C ASN A 261 -2.60 12.92 3.54
N VAL A 262 -3.43 13.81 3.01
CA VAL A 262 -3.30 14.38 1.66
C VAL A 262 -2.06 15.27 1.56
N LEU A 263 -1.85 16.16 2.53
CA LEU A 263 -0.72 17.08 2.53
C LEU A 263 0.63 16.34 2.56
N LEU A 264 0.76 15.35 3.44
CA LEU A 264 1.96 14.50 3.53
C LEU A 264 2.15 13.67 2.27
N GLY A 265 1.06 13.11 1.72
CA GLY A 265 1.10 12.36 0.47
C GLY A 265 1.60 13.20 -0.71
N PHE A 266 1.11 14.43 -0.83
CA PHE A 266 1.58 15.35 -1.85
C PHE A 266 3.02 15.80 -1.63
N ALA A 267 3.42 16.08 -0.39
CA ALA A 267 4.79 16.42 -0.04
C ALA A 267 5.76 15.29 -0.40
N ALA A 268 5.38 14.03 -0.15
CA ALA A 268 6.13 12.86 -0.58
C ALA A 268 6.27 12.81 -2.11
N ALA A 269 5.18 13.04 -2.86
CA ALA A 269 5.19 13.05 -4.32
C ALA A 269 6.14 14.12 -4.87
N LEU A 270 6.03 15.36 -4.39
CA LEU A 270 6.92 16.44 -4.76
C LEU A 270 8.37 16.14 -4.43
N PHE A 271 8.64 15.55 -3.27
CA PHE A 271 9.99 15.16 -2.87
C PHE A 271 10.57 14.09 -3.81
N ALA A 272 9.82 13.03 -4.10
CA ALA A 272 10.25 11.98 -5.03
C ALA A 272 10.52 12.54 -6.44
N ILE A 273 9.62 13.37 -6.96
CA ILE A 273 9.76 14.04 -8.25
C ILE A 273 11.03 14.91 -8.26
N SER A 274 11.22 15.72 -7.23
CA SER A 274 12.39 16.61 -7.09
C SER A 274 13.69 15.81 -7.03
N LEU A 275 13.71 14.72 -6.26
CA LEU A 275 14.86 13.82 -6.15
C LEU A 275 15.20 13.19 -7.50
N THR A 276 14.21 12.67 -8.23
CA THR A 276 14.41 12.10 -9.56
C THR A 276 14.91 13.16 -10.55
N TYR A 277 14.34 14.36 -10.51
CA TYR A 277 14.75 15.47 -11.37
C TYR A 277 16.19 15.93 -11.09
N VAL A 278 16.56 16.13 -9.82
CA VAL A 278 17.91 16.54 -9.38
C VAL A 278 18.95 15.48 -9.72
N SER A 279 18.66 14.21 -9.40
CA SER A 279 19.54 13.09 -9.69
C SER A 279 19.84 13.01 -11.19
N ARG A 280 18.83 13.25 -12.03
CA ARG A 280 18.97 13.26 -13.49
C ARG A 280 19.73 14.48 -14.01
N THR A 281 19.29 15.68 -13.68
CA THR A 281 19.77 16.90 -14.35
C THR A 281 21.15 17.35 -13.88
N LEU A 282 21.44 17.21 -12.58
CA LEU A 282 22.67 17.73 -11.98
C LEU A 282 23.79 16.69 -11.94
N PHE A 283 23.47 15.40 -11.77
CA PHE A 283 24.48 14.36 -11.60
C PHE A 283 24.69 13.48 -12.85
N ALA A 284 23.65 13.13 -13.62
CA ALA A 284 23.84 12.30 -14.84
C ALA A 284 24.54 13.07 -15.99
N LYS A 285 24.44 14.41 -16.01
CA LYS A 285 25.12 15.24 -17.03
C LYS A 285 26.64 15.28 -16.85
N LYS A 286 27.15 14.93 -15.66
CA LYS A 286 28.58 15.00 -15.31
C LYS A 286 29.35 13.71 -15.65
N THR A 287 28.65 12.59 -15.82
CA THR A 287 29.25 11.30 -16.22
C THR A 287 29.31 11.10 -17.74
N ALA A 288 28.52 11.83 -18.53
CA ALA A 288 28.57 11.78 -20.00
C ALA A 288 29.67 12.64 -20.64
N THR A 289 30.48 13.33 -19.82
CA THR A 289 31.56 14.24 -20.27
C THR A 289 32.96 13.79 -19.85
N LYS A 290 33.11 12.54 -19.37
CA LYS A 290 34.39 11.87 -19.19
C LYS A 290 34.44 10.65 -20.09
#